data_AF-A0A9N9XVU3-F1
#
_entry.id   AF-A0A9N9XVU3-F1
#
_cell.length_a   1.000
_cell.length_b   1.000
_cell.length_c   1.000
_cell.angle_alpha   90.00
_cell.angle_beta   90.00
_cell.angle_gamma   90.00
#
_symmetry.space_group_name_H-M   'P 1'
#
loop_
_entity.id
_entity.type
_entity.pdbx_description
1 polymer ?
#
loop_
_entity_poly.entity_id
_entity_poly.type
_entity_poly.pdbx_seq_one_letter_code
_entity_poly.pdbx_strand_id
1 'polypeptide(L)'
;MTDQDGALTPTIGGSGTSSILRFITEQGKEAFFITLGIYNYKPWVDVITGLANNVTCISTLPEYYNSVHTKRCYSYKAQYTSQSILNIDHRTISVQYRVHEGHNLELDIVIG
;
A
#
# COMPACT_ATOMS: atom_id res chain seq x y z
N MET A 1 -6.55 4.14 12.07
CA MET A 1 -5.11 3.83 12.15
C MET A 1 -4.61 4.42 13.44
N THR A 2 -3.86 3.64 14.20
CA THR A 2 -3.22 4.10 15.44
C THR A 2 -1.71 4.11 15.24
N ASP A 3 -1.04 5.07 15.87
CA ASP A 3 0.41 5.07 16.02
C ASP A 3 0.73 4.53 17.41
N GLN A 4 1.51 3.45 17.48
CA GLN A 4 2.02 2.86 18.73
C GLN A 4 3.49 2.55 18.53
N ASP A 5 4.35 3.19 19.34
CA ASP A 5 5.80 3.01 19.32
C ASP A 5 6.43 3.20 17.92
N GLY A 6 5.86 4.08 17.09
CA GLY A 6 6.32 4.35 15.73
C GLY A 6 5.82 3.35 14.68
N ALA A 7 5.00 2.37 15.07
CA ALA A 7 4.31 1.48 14.15
C ALA A 7 2.90 2.00 13.82
N LEU A 8 2.56 1.98 12.54
CA LEU A 8 1.23 2.33 12.05
C LEU A 8 0.35 1.08 11.95
N THR A 9 -0.75 1.04 12.73
CA THR A 9 -1.65 -0.12 12.79
C THR A 9 -3.01 0.23 12.18
N PRO A 10 -3.33 -0.25 10.96
CA PRO A 10 -4.69 -0.26 10.44
C PRO A 10 -5.45 -1.50 10.94
N THR A 11 -6.60 -1.28 11.58
CA THR A 11 -7.54 -2.37 11.91
C THR A 11 -8.52 -2.57 10.76
N ILE A 12 -8.46 -3.75 10.14
CA ILE A 12 -9.34 -4.16 9.05
C ILE A 12 -10.39 -5.12 9.61
N GLY A 13 -11.67 -4.73 9.56
CA GLY A 13 -12.78 -5.50 10.15
C GLY A 13 -13.10 -6.83 9.45
N GLY A 14 -12.56 -7.07 8.25
CA GLY A 14 -12.78 -8.32 7.51
C GLY A 14 -12.08 -8.36 6.16
N SER A 15 -12.09 -9.53 5.51
CA SER A 15 -11.57 -9.69 4.16
C SER A 15 -12.37 -8.86 3.15
N GLY A 16 -11.70 -8.33 2.13
CA GLY A 16 -12.31 -7.53 1.06
C GLY A 16 -12.13 -6.02 1.22
N THR A 17 -11.37 -5.56 2.21
CA THR A 17 -11.04 -4.14 2.39
C THR A 17 -9.53 -3.92 2.53
N SER A 18 -9.11 -2.65 2.47
CA SER A 18 -7.72 -2.23 2.45
C SER A 18 -7.55 -0.85 3.06
N SER A 19 -6.30 -0.48 3.29
CA SER A 19 -5.86 0.84 3.75
C SER A 19 -4.77 1.32 2.82
N ILE A 20 -4.66 2.65 2.68
CA ILE A 20 -3.64 3.28 1.85
C ILE A 20 -2.92 4.34 2.67
N LEU A 21 -1.59 4.31 2.59
CA LEU A 21 -0.69 5.31 3.13
C LEU A 21 -0.12 6.13 1.99
N ARG A 22 -0.04 7.45 2.16
CA ARG A 22 0.67 8.35 1.26
C ARG A 22 1.87 8.94 1.98
N PHE A 23 3.03 8.75 1.39
CA PHE A 23 4.26 9.40 1.82
C PHE A 23 4.58 10.52 0.82
N ILE A 24 5.05 11.64 1.35
CA ILE A 24 5.46 12.80 0.55
C ILE A 24 6.74 13.33 1.18
N THR A 25 7.74 13.66 0.36
CA THR A 25 8.94 14.37 0.86
C THR A 25 8.57 15.75 1.37
N GLU A 26 9.35 16.30 2.31
CA GLU A 26 9.10 17.63 2.86
C GLU A 26 9.02 18.71 1.76
N GLN A 27 9.79 18.54 0.68
CA GLN A 27 9.82 19.46 -0.46
C GLN A 27 8.67 19.23 -1.46
N GLY A 28 7.83 18.20 -1.24
CA GLY A 28 6.70 17.87 -2.11
C GLY A 28 7.09 17.39 -3.51
N LYS A 29 8.36 16.99 -3.71
CA LYS A 29 8.89 16.59 -5.02
C LYS A 29 8.56 15.14 -5.37
N GLU A 30 8.43 14.32 -4.34
CA GLU A 30 8.14 12.91 -4.50
C GLU A 30 6.99 12.52 -3.60
N ALA A 31 6.06 11.77 -4.17
CA ALA A 31 5.01 11.09 -3.44
C ALA A 31 4.84 9.66 -3.94
N PHE A 32 4.56 8.76 -3.01
CA PHE A 32 4.20 7.37 -3.31
C PHE A 32 3.10 6.88 -2.37
N PHE A 33 2.40 5.84 -2.83
CA PHE A 33 1.43 5.11 -2.05
C PHE A 33 1.95 3.74 -1.66
N ILE A 34 1.53 3.32 -0.48
CA ILE A 34 1.56 1.91 -0.07
C ILE A 34 0.12 1.55 0.28
N THR A 35 -0.46 0.65 -0.50
CA THR A 35 -1.79 0.09 -0.25
C THR A 35 -1.62 -1.31 0.29
N LEU A 36 -2.27 -1.60 1.42
CA LEU A 36 -2.27 -2.93 2.03
C LEU A 36 -3.70 -3.36 2.36
N GLY A 37 -4.01 -4.63 2.20
CA GLY A 37 -5.34 -5.14 2.53
C GLY A 37 -5.43 -6.64 2.60
N ILE A 38 -6.65 -7.11 2.79
CA ILE A 38 -6.98 -8.54 2.79
C ILE A 38 -7.94 -8.80 1.63
N TYR A 39 -7.62 -9.80 0.81
CA TYR A 39 -8.52 -10.29 -0.23
C TYR A 39 -8.53 -11.81 -0.21
N ASN A 40 -9.72 -12.44 -0.27
CA ASN A 40 -9.89 -13.88 -0.12
C ASN A 40 -9.05 -14.47 1.04
N TYR A 41 -9.09 -13.80 2.20
CA TYR A 41 -8.38 -14.19 3.42
C TYR A 41 -6.85 -14.23 3.33
N LYS A 42 -6.26 -13.66 2.29
CA LYS A 42 -4.81 -13.51 2.15
C LYS A 42 -4.43 -12.02 2.12
N PRO A 43 -3.28 -11.65 2.70
CA PRO A 43 -2.79 -10.30 2.56
C PRO A 43 -2.38 -9.97 1.13
N TRP A 44 -2.40 -8.68 0.84
CA TRP A 44 -1.82 -8.12 -0.36
C TRP A 44 -1.21 -6.76 -0.07
N VAL A 45 -0.22 -6.37 -0.87
CA VAL A 45 0.38 -5.04 -0.87
C VAL A 45 0.62 -4.56 -2.30
N ASP A 46 0.52 -3.24 -2.49
CA ASP A 46 0.81 -2.56 -3.74
C ASP A 46 1.54 -1.24 -3.49
N VAL A 47 2.53 -0.94 -4.33
CA VAL A 47 3.34 0.29 -4.26
C VAL A 47 3.13 1.09 -5.53
N ILE A 48 2.79 2.38 -5.40
CA ILE A 48 2.61 3.27 -6.53
C ILE A 48 3.49 4.50 -6.34
N THR A 49 4.46 4.69 -7.24
CA THR A 49 5.35 5.87 -7.24
C THR A 49 4.95 6.87 -8.34
N GLY A 50 5.62 8.03 -8.39
CA GLY A 50 5.40 9.02 -9.46
C GLY A 50 4.05 9.72 -9.38
N LEU A 51 3.52 9.93 -8.17
CA LEU A 51 2.21 10.52 -7.96
C LEU A 51 2.26 12.05 -8.15
N ALA A 52 1.29 12.59 -8.89
CA ALA A 52 1.05 14.03 -8.91
C ALA A 52 0.46 14.52 -7.58
N ASN A 53 0.67 15.81 -7.25
CA ASN A 53 0.28 16.37 -5.96
C ASN A 53 -1.22 16.26 -5.65
N ASN A 54 -2.07 16.34 -6.68
CA ASN A 54 -3.52 16.22 -6.57
C ASN A 54 -4.04 14.78 -6.50
N VAL A 55 -3.18 13.77 -6.67
CA VAL A 55 -3.57 12.36 -6.52
C VAL A 55 -3.51 12.00 -5.04
N THR A 56 -4.66 11.73 -4.44
CA THR A 56 -4.80 11.49 -2.99
C THR A 56 -5.29 10.08 -2.69
N CYS A 57 -5.11 9.65 -1.43
CA CYS A 57 -5.64 8.40 -0.92
C CYS A 57 -7.14 8.22 -1.21
N ILE A 58 -7.94 9.27 -0.99
CA ILE A 58 -9.41 9.23 -1.14
C ILE A 58 -9.81 9.00 -2.60
N SER A 59 -9.13 9.64 -3.54
CA SER A 59 -9.40 9.42 -4.97
C SER A 59 -8.92 8.05 -5.46
N THR A 60 -7.82 7.53 -4.90
CA THR A 60 -7.13 6.34 -5.41
C THR A 60 -7.64 5.04 -4.83
N LEU A 61 -7.98 4.99 -3.53
CA LEU A 61 -8.41 3.77 -2.86
C LEU A 61 -9.62 3.09 -3.54
N PRO A 62 -10.67 3.81 -3.98
CA PRO A 62 -11.80 3.20 -4.67
C PRO A 62 -11.44 2.50 -5.99
N GLU A 63 -10.33 2.87 -6.63
CA GLU A 63 -9.92 2.27 -7.91
C GLU A 63 -9.50 0.80 -7.79
N TYR A 64 -9.15 0.32 -6.59
CA TYR A 64 -8.91 -1.10 -6.33
C TYR A 64 -10.21 -1.92 -6.34
N TYR A 65 -11.36 -1.29 -6.12
CA TYR A 65 -12.67 -1.95 -6.02
C TYR A 65 -13.57 -1.76 -7.23
N ASN A 66 -13.18 -0.88 -8.15
CA ASN A 66 -13.96 -0.62 -9.35
C ASN A 66 -13.99 -1.88 -10.24
N SER A 67 -15.17 -2.22 -10.76
CA SER A 67 -15.38 -3.35 -11.67
C SER A 67 -14.77 -3.13 -13.06
N VAL A 68 -14.33 -1.92 -13.35
CA VAL A 68 -13.49 -1.63 -14.53
C VAL A 68 -12.11 -2.22 -14.25
N HIS A 69 -11.64 -3.12 -15.12
CA HIS A 69 -10.37 -3.84 -15.03
C HIS A 69 -9.12 -2.93 -15.09
N THR A 70 -8.92 -2.10 -14.06
CA THR A 70 -7.74 -1.26 -13.93
C THR A 70 -6.51 -2.11 -13.57
N LYS A 71 -5.30 -1.61 -13.86
CA LYS A 71 -4.04 -2.23 -13.38
C LYS A 71 -4.02 -2.46 -11.86
N ARG A 72 -4.72 -1.62 -11.09
CA ARG A 72 -4.85 -1.71 -9.62
C ARG A 72 -5.75 -2.87 -9.20
N CYS A 73 -6.83 -3.12 -9.94
CA CYS A 73 -7.70 -4.28 -9.75
C CYS A 73 -6.91 -5.60 -9.89
N TYR A 74 -5.96 -5.66 -10.84
CA TYR A 74 -5.09 -6.83 -11.00
C TYR A 74 -4.09 -6.99 -9.85
N SER A 75 -3.54 -5.89 -9.32
CA SER A 75 -2.52 -5.95 -8.27
C SER A 75 -3.05 -6.50 -6.95
N TYR A 76 -4.26 -6.11 -6.51
CA TYR A 76 -4.82 -6.70 -5.28
C TYR A 76 -5.24 -8.17 -5.47
N LYS A 77 -5.70 -8.55 -6.67
CA LYS A 77 -6.04 -9.94 -7.01
C LYS A 77 -4.82 -10.85 -7.11
N ALA A 78 -3.66 -10.29 -7.45
CA ALA A 78 -2.40 -11.02 -7.49
C ALA A 78 -1.89 -11.41 -6.09
N GLN A 79 -2.39 -10.75 -5.03
CA GLN A 79 -2.06 -11.07 -3.63
C GLN A 79 -0.56 -11.07 -3.35
N TYR A 80 0.17 -10.11 -3.91
CA TYR A 80 1.60 -9.96 -3.64
C TYR A 80 1.84 -9.68 -2.16
N THR A 81 2.79 -10.39 -1.57
CA THR A 81 3.24 -10.16 -0.18
C THR A 81 4.49 -9.28 -0.11
N SER A 82 5.04 -8.91 -1.27
CA SER A 82 6.24 -8.10 -1.39
C SER A 82 6.27 -7.34 -2.71
N GLN A 83 6.82 -6.13 -2.71
CA GLN A 83 7.14 -5.38 -3.93
C GLN A 83 8.39 -4.52 -3.71
N SER A 84 9.09 -4.23 -4.79
CA SER A 84 10.22 -3.28 -4.78
C SER A 84 10.22 -2.47 -6.07
N ILE A 85 10.15 -1.15 -5.94
CA ILE A 85 10.02 -0.23 -7.07
C ILE A 85 11.02 0.91 -6.91
N LEU A 86 11.77 1.18 -7.99
CA LEU A 86 12.60 2.38 -8.09
C LEU A 86 11.72 3.58 -8.44
N ASN A 87 11.80 4.65 -7.65
CA ASN A 87 11.08 5.88 -7.92
C ASN A 87 11.85 6.80 -8.89
N ILE A 88 11.26 7.97 -9.20
CA ILE A 88 11.85 8.95 -10.11
C ILE A 88 13.13 9.61 -9.56
N ASP A 89 13.30 9.61 -8.24
CA ASP A 89 14.46 10.17 -7.54
C ASP A 89 15.54 9.09 -7.24
N HIS A 90 15.46 7.94 -7.93
CA HIS A 90 16.38 6.81 -7.79
C HIS A 90 16.46 6.18 -6.39
N ARG A 91 15.41 6.34 -5.58
CA ARG A 91 15.26 5.64 -4.31
C ARG A 91 14.41 4.38 -4.50
N THR A 92 14.79 3.32 -3.81
CA THR A 92 14.05 2.06 -3.85
C THR A 92 13.01 2.06 -2.74
N ILE A 93 11.74 1.93 -3.12
CA ILE A 93 10.63 1.73 -2.19
C ILE A 93 10.32 0.24 -2.16
N SER A 94 10.61 -0.39 -1.02
CA SER A 94 10.42 -1.83 -0.82
C SER A 94 9.43 -2.09 0.29
N VAL A 95 8.56 -3.08 0.06
CA VAL A 95 7.58 -3.56 1.03
C VAL A 95 7.63 -5.07 1.10
N GLN A 96 7.55 -5.63 2.30
CA GLN A 96 7.56 -7.07 2.53
C GLN A 96 6.76 -7.40 3.78
N TYR A 97 5.77 -8.29 3.67
CA TYR A 97 5.16 -8.85 4.88
C TYR A 97 6.17 -9.75 5.58
N ARG A 98 6.51 -9.39 6.82
CA ARG A 98 7.27 -10.21 7.76
C ARG A 98 6.39 -11.29 8.38
N VAL A 99 5.12 -10.96 8.63
CA VAL A 99 4.08 -11.91 9.05
C VAL A 99 2.91 -11.79 8.07
N HIS A 100 2.62 -12.86 7.32
CA HIS A 100 1.58 -12.90 6.29
C HIS A 100 0.48 -13.96 6.54
N GLU A 101 0.50 -14.60 7.71
CA GLU A 101 -0.49 -15.61 8.11
C GLU A 101 -1.20 -15.19 9.41
N GLY A 102 -2.41 -15.70 9.61
CA GLY A 102 -3.24 -15.37 10.78
C GLY A 102 -3.89 -14.00 10.69
N HIS A 103 -4.14 -13.38 11.84
CA HIS A 103 -4.89 -12.12 11.95
C HIS A 103 -4.04 -10.89 12.26
N ASN A 104 -2.85 -11.10 12.83
CA ASN A 104 -1.92 -10.04 13.21
C ASN A 104 -0.76 -10.04 12.21
N LEU A 105 -0.95 -9.31 11.13
CA LEU A 105 0.02 -9.22 10.04
C LEU A 105 0.99 -8.08 10.27
N GLU A 106 2.22 -8.25 9.78
CA GLU A 106 3.29 -7.28 9.96
C GLU A 106 3.94 -7.01 8.60
N LEU A 107 3.96 -5.74 8.19
CA LEU A 107 4.49 -5.25 6.92
C LEU A 107 5.66 -4.32 7.20
N ASP A 108 6.84 -4.69 6.69
CA ASP A 108 8.01 -3.83 6.72
C ASP A 108 7.99 -2.93 5.49
N ILE A 109 8.23 -1.63 5.69
CA ILE A 109 8.33 -0.61 4.65
C ILE A 109 9.75 -0.03 4.71
N VAL A 110 10.51 -0.17 3.63
CA VAL A 110 11.88 0.34 3.53
C VAL A 110 11.94 1.38 2.41
N ILE A 111 12.34 2.59 2.78
CA ILE A 111 12.53 3.73 1.89
C ILE A 111 14.04 3.96 1.80
N GLY A 112 14.62 3.68 0.62
CA GLY A 112 16.05 3.89 0.34
C GLY A 112 16.42 5.32 -0.02
#